data_AF-A0A920SJW7-F1
#
_entry.id   AF-A0A920SJW7-F1
#
_cell.length_a   1.000
_cell.length_b   1.000
_cell.length_c   1.000
_cell.angle_alpha   90.00
_cell.angle_beta   90.00
_cell.angle_gamma   90.00
#
_symmetry.space_group_name_H-M   'P 1'
#
loop_
_entity.id
_entity.type
_entity.pdbx_description
1 polymer ?
#
loop_
_entity_poly.entity_id
_entity_poly.type
_entity_poly.pdbx_seq_one_letter_code
_entity_poly.pdbx_strand_id
1 'polypeptide(L)'
;MEEPPDLMLVIGGYNSSNTNHLAHLCRQYTDTFHIQDASCIDVGTGTIKHKVELDPDAEEVLDKDWLPQGAFDLGITAGASTPNNKIGEALLRVLEIRGIAVELTAGLQST
;
A
#
# COMPACT_ATOMS: atom_id res chain seq x y z
N MET A 1 9.55 -13.66 -8.55
CA MET A 1 10.36 -13.20 -7.40
C MET A 1 10.90 -14.43 -6.70
N GLU A 2 12.19 -14.48 -6.35
CA GLU A 2 12.75 -15.65 -5.66
C GLU A 2 12.26 -15.75 -4.20
N GLU A 3 11.94 -14.62 -3.56
CA GLU A 3 11.31 -14.55 -2.24
C GLU A 3 10.29 -13.40 -2.21
N PRO A 4 9.01 -13.64 -2.53
CA PRO A 4 7.99 -12.61 -2.45
C PRO A 4 7.60 -12.31 -0.99
N PRO A 5 7.30 -11.05 -0.64
CA PRO A 5 6.75 -10.70 0.66
C PRO A 5 5.37 -11.33 0.81
N ASP A 6 4.91 -11.49 2.05
CA ASP A 6 3.58 -12.02 2.35
C ASP A 6 2.46 -11.13 1.81
N LEU A 7 2.72 -9.82 1.70
CA LEU A 7 1.77 -8.84 1.19
C LEU A 7 2.48 -7.72 0.43
N MET A 8 1.89 -7.29 -0.68
CA MET A 8 2.32 -6.11 -1.45
C MET A 8 1.32 -4.97 -1.36
N LEU A 9 1.80 -3.79 -1.02
CA LEU A 9 1.06 -2.54 -1.11
C LEU A 9 1.61 -1.70 -2.28
N VAL A 10 0.79 -1.49 -3.31
CA VAL A 10 1.14 -0.73 -4.50
C VAL A 10 0.39 0.58 -4.48
N ILE A 11 1.12 1.70 -4.45
CA ILE A 11 0.54 3.02 -4.24
C ILE A 11 0.62 3.83 -5.53
N GLY A 12 -0.51 4.41 -5.95
CA GLY A 12 -0.56 5.38 -7.03
C GLY A 12 -1.88 5.35 -7.79
N GLY A 13 -2.13 6.41 -8.58
CA GLY A 13 -3.41 6.62 -9.26
C GLY A 13 -3.84 5.47 -10.18
N TYR A 14 -5.13 5.16 -10.17
CA TYR A 14 -5.73 4.10 -10.98
C TYR A 14 -5.72 4.35 -12.49
N ASN A 15 -5.48 5.59 -12.91
CA ASN A 15 -5.31 5.97 -14.33
C ASN A 15 -3.86 5.84 -14.84
N SER A 16 -2.91 5.48 -13.97
CA SER A 16 -1.51 5.30 -14.35
C SER A 16 -1.29 3.89 -14.91
N SER A 17 -1.08 3.76 -16.22
CA SER A 17 -0.79 2.47 -16.85
C SER A 17 0.42 1.77 -16.22
N ASN A 18 1.45 2.54 -15.83
CA ASN A 18 2.63 1.99 -15.17
C ASN A 18 2.32 1.43 -13.79
N THR A 19 1.50 2.14 -12.99
CA THR A 19 1.12 1.67 -11.66
C THR A 19 0.21 0.44 -11.74
N ASN A 20 -0.74 0.43 -12.68
CA ASN A 20 -1.60 -0.73 -12.92
C ASN A 20 -0.78 -1.95 -13.36
N HIS A 21 0.18 -1.76 -14.28
CA HIS A 21 1.05 -2.84 -14.72
C HIS A 21 1.93 -3.37 -13.58
N LEU A 22 2.48 -2.48 -12.76
CA LEU A 22 3.25 -2.85 -11.57
C LEU A 22 2.39 -3.67 -10.58
N ALA A 23 1.18 -3.21 -10.27
CA ALA A 23 0.25 -3.93 -9.40
C ALA A 23 -0.10 -5.31 -9.96
N HIS A 24 -0.35 -5.40 -11.27
CA HIS A 24 -0.62 -6.66 -11.93
C HIS A 24 0.55 -7.64 -11.87
N LEU A 25 1.79 -7.15 -12.05
CA LEU A 25 2.98 -7.98 -11.91
C LEU A 25 3.13 -8.49 -10.47
N CYS A 26 2.91 -7.64 -9.46
CA CYS A 26 2.98 -8.04 -8.06
C CYS A 26 1.94 -9.13 -7.71
N ARG A 27 0.71 -9.01 -8.25
CA ARG A 27 -0.37 -10.01 -8.08
C ARG A 27 -0.03 -11.41 -8.56
N GLN A 28 0.92 -11.55 -9.49
CA GLN A 28 1.36 -12.86 -9.97
C GLN A 28 2.22 -13.61 -8.93
N TYR A 29 2.71 -12.93 -7.90
CA TYR A 29 3.63 -13.51 -6.92
C TYR A 29 3.11 -13.47 -5.48
N THR A 30 2.27 -12.49 -5.12
CA THR A 30 1.76 -12.33 -3.75
C THR A 30 0.48 -11.47 -3.71
N ASP A 31 -0.24 -11.54 -2.60
CA ASP A 31 -1.44 -10.75 -2.35
C ASP A 31 -1.10 -9.26 -2.44
N THR A 32 -1.78 -8.57 -3.36
CA THR A 32 -1.42 -7.20 -3.73
C THR A 32 -2.62 -6.27 -3.68
N PHE A 33 -2.49 -5.25 -2.83
CA PHE A 33 -3.45 -4.17 -2.65
C PHE A 33 -2.97 -2.94 -3.41
N HIS A 34 -3.68 -2.59 -4.48
CA HIS A 34 -3.41 -1.36 -5.24
C HIS A 34 -4.31 -0.26 -4.72
N ILE A 35 -3.73 0.71 -4.01
CA ILE A 35 -4.43 1.86 -3.45
C ILE A 35 -4.03 3.14 -4.17
N GLN A 36 -4.96 4.07 -4.31
CA GLN A 36 -4.66 5.38 -4.88
C GLN A 36 -3.74 6.18 -3.95
N ASP A 37 -4.06 6.21 -2.66
CA ASP A 37 -3.29 6.86 -1.62
C ASP A 37 -3.66 6.29 -0.25
N ALA A 38 -2.99 6.78 0.79
CA ALA A 38 -3.16 6.28 2.14
C ALA A 38 -4.60 6.37 2.66
N SER A 39 -5.47 7.25 2.14
CA SER A 39 -6.86 7.41 2.63
C SER A 39 -7.73 6.18 2.38
N CYS A 40 -7.29 5.31 1.48
CA CYS A 40 -7.85 3.99 1.24
C CYS A 40 -7.71 3.05 2.44
N ILE A 41 -6.80 3.32 3.38
CA ILE A 41 -6.57 2.52 4.59
C ILE A 41 -7.31 3.20 5.75
N ASP A 42 -8.36 2.57 6.24
CA ASP A 42 -9.17 3.08 7.35
C ASP A 42 -8.68 2.47 8.67
N VAL A 43 -8.02 3.29 9.49
CA VAL A 43 -7.45 2.86 10.77
C VAL A 43 -8.53 2.51 11.79
N GLY A 44 -9.65 3.23 11.81
CA GLY A 44 -10.70 3.05 12.81
C GLY A 44 -11.44 1.72 12.66
N THR A 45 -11.56 1.24 11.43
CA THR A 45 -12.22 -0.03 11.09
C THR A 45 -11.24 -1.15 10.75
N GLY A 46 -9.95 -0.83 10.52
CA GLY A 46 -8.94 -1.78 10.07
C GLY A 46 -9.09 -2.21 8.61
N THR A 47 -9.87 -1.49 7.81
CA THR A 47 -10.24 -1.90 6.44
C THR A 47 -9.37 -1.23 5.37
N ILE A 48 -9.31 -1.84 4.18
CA ILE A 48 -8.65 -1.26 3.01
C ILE A 48 -9.61 -1.23 1.83
N LYS A 49 -9.66 -0.09 1.12
CA LYS A 49 -10.26 0.02 -0.21
C LYS A 49 -9.18 -0.08 -1.26
N HIS A 50 -9.29 -1.00 -2.19
CA HIS A 50 -8.26 -1.17 -3.21
C HIS A 50 -8.86 -1.63 -4.53
N LYS A 51 -8.12 -1.37 -5.59
CA LYS A 51 -8.51 -1.77 -6.93
C LYS A 51 -7.99 -3.18 -7.22
N VAL A 52 -8.87 -4.12 -7.56
CA VAL A 52 -8.50 -5.52 -7.84
C VAL A 52 -8.12 -5.73 -9.31
N GLU A 53 -8.88 -5.13 -10.23
CA GLU A 53 -8.73 -5.35 -11.66
C GLU A 53 -7.81 -4.33 -12.35
N LEU A 54 -7.38 -4.66 -13.57
CA LEU A 54 -6.57 -3.77 -14.40
C LEU A 54 -7.38 -2.62 -15.01
N ASP A 55 -8.69 -2.82 -15.22
CA ASP A 55 -9.57 -1.85 -15.85
C ASP A 55 -9.60 -0.54 -15.03
N PRO A 56 -9.25 0.63 -15.60
CA PRO A 56 -9.35 1.93 -14.93
C PRO A 56 -10.70 2.20 -14.26
N ASP A 57 -11.78 1.67 -14.83
CA ASP A 57 -13.15 1.87 -14.37
C ASP A 57 -13.64 0.77 -13.40
N ALA A 58 -12.75 -0.17 -13.03
CA ALA A 58 -13.07 -1.19 -12.04
C ALA A 58 -13.36 -0.57 -10.67
N GLU A 59 -14.43 -1.05 -10.03
CA GLU A 59 -14.80 -0.60 -8.70
C GLU A 59 -13.75 -1.01 -7.66
N GLU A 60 -13.58 -0.16 -6.65
CA GLU A 60 -12.78 -0.49 -5.48
C GLU A 60 -13.49 -1.56 -4.64
N VAL A 61 -12.73 -2.54 -4.19
CA VAL A 61 -13.20 -3.55 -3.23
C VAL A 61 -12.77 -3.12 -1.83
N LEU A 62 -13.69 -3.26 -0.88
CA LEU A 62 -13.42 -3.03 0.54
C LEU A 62 -13.11 -4.38 1.22
N ASP A 63 -11.88 -4.55 1.68
CA ASP A 63 -11.45 -5.73 2.44
C ASP A 63 -11.22 -5.40 3.93
N LYS A 64 -11.71 -6.29 4.80
CA LYS A 64 -11.58 -6.16 6.26
C LYS A 64 -10.44 -6.98 6.85
N ASP A 65 -10.14 -8.12 6.25
CA ASP A 65 -9.16 -9.09 6.75
C ASP A 65 -7.90 -9.10 5.88
N TRP A 66 -7.47 -7.91 5.45
CA TRP A 66 -6.37 -7.74 4.50
C TRP A 66 -4.98 -7.82 5.13
N LEU A 67 -4.86 -7.55 6.44
CA LEU A 67 -3.59 -7.65 7.16
C LEU A 67 -3.44 -9.02 7.85
N PRO A 68 -2.35 -9.77 7.58
CA PRO A 68 -2.06 -11.02 8.26
C PRO A 68 -1.87 -10.83 9.77
N GLN A 69 -2.24 -11.83 10.58
CA GLN A 69 -1.92 -11.81 12.02
C GLN A 69 -0.44 -12.18 12.25
N GLY A 70 0.17 -11.63 13.30
CA GLY A 70 1.58 -11.92 13.62
C GLY A 70 2.59 -11.15 12.77
N ALA A 71 3.86 -11.53 12.84
CA ALA A 71 4.91 -10.92 12.01
C ALA A 71 4.76 -11.39 10.57
N PHE A 72 4.94 -10.47 9.61
CA PHE A 72 4.83 -10.75 8.18
C PHE A 72 5.72 -9.75 7.42
N ASP A 73 6.12 -10.14 6.21
CA ASP A 73 6.87 -9.30 5.30
C ASP A 73 5.93 -8.44 4.46
N LEU A 74 6.02 -7.12 4.64
CA LEU A 74 5.28 -6.13 3.87
C LEU A 74 6.18 -5.52 2.80
N GLY A 75 5.89 -5.81 1.53
CA GLY A 75 6.48 -5.09 0.43
C GLY A 75 5.67 -3.84 0.09
N ILE A 76 6.35 -2.71 -0.10
CA ILE A 76 5.72 -1.45 -0.49
C ILE A 76 6.40 -0.93 -1.75
N THR A 77 5.59 -0.53 -2.71
CA THR A 77 6.09 0.12 -3.92
C THR A 77 5.10 1.18 -4.39
N ALA A 78 5.55 2.04 -5.28
CA ALA A 78 4.71 3.08 -5.85
C ALA A 78 5.01 3.31 -7.32
N GLY A 79 4.00 3.79 -8.06
CA GLY A 79 4.21 4.20 -9.44
C GLY A 79 5.20 5.37 -9.54
N ALA A 80 5.94 5.45 -10.64
CA ALA A 80 7.00 6.46 -10.84
C ALA A 80 6.57 7.93 -10.62
N SER A 81 5.29 8.24 -10.82
CA SER A 81 4.72 9.58 -10.63
C SER A 81 4.13 9.82 -9.24
N THR A 82 4.25 8.86 -8.33
CA THR A 82 3.67 8.92 -6.99
C THR A 82 4.66 9.59 -6.03
N PRO A 83 4.29 10.72 -5.39
CA PRO A 83 5.17 11.40 -4.44
C PRO A 83 5.61 10.50 -3.28
N ASN A 84 6.88 10.61 -2.86
CA ASN A 84 7.44 9.77 -1.79
C ASN A 84 6.68 9.86 -0.46
N ASN A 85 6.05 10.99 -0.14
CA ASN A 85 5.27 11.14 1.08
C ASN A 85 4.04 10.20 1.11
N LYS A 86 3.51 9.81 -0.06
CA LYS A 86 2.38 8.87 -0.12
C LYS A 86 2.73 7.47 0.37
N ILE A 87 3.98 7.05 0.14
CA ILE A 87 4.51 5.79 0.68
C ILE A 87 4.55 5.86 2.21
N GLY A 88 5.13 6.94 2.76
CA GLY A 88 5.21 7.15 4.21
C GLY A 88 3.84 7.24 4.89
N GLU A 89 2.92 8.01 4.31
CA GLU A 89 1.54 8.13 4.80
C GLU A 89 0.83 6.78 4.87
N ALA A 90 1.00 5.93 3.84
CA ALA A 90 0.38 4.60 3.81
C ALA A 90 1.01 3.67 4.85
N LEU A 91 2.35 3.64 4.94
CA LEU A 91 3.07 2.86 5.94
C LEU A 91 2.65 3.22 7.37
N LEU A 92 2.54 4.52 7.67
CA LEU A 92 2.12 4.98 9.00
C LEU A 92 0.74 4.44 9.38
N ARG A 93 -0.22 4.42 8.45
CA ARG A 93 -1.56 3.85 8.70
C ARG A 93 -1.52 2.34 8.94
N VAL A 94 -0.67 1.61 8.21
CA VAL A 94 -0.47 0.17 8.48
C VAL A 94 0.07 -0.04 9.89
N LEU A 95 1.11 0.70 10.27
CA LEU A 95 1.70 0.62 11.61
C LEU A 95 0.69 0.98 12.70
N GLU A 96 -0.16 1.97 12.45
CA GLU A 96 -1.22 2.39 13.37
C GLU A 96 -2.28 1.29 13.57
N ILE A 97 -2.76 0.65 12.49
CA ILE A 97 -3.65 -0.54 12.60
C ILE A 97 -3.00 -1.64 13.44
N ARG A 98 -1.67 -1.78 13.33
CA ARG A 98 -0.89 -2.77 14.08
C ARG A 98 -0.56 -2.34 15.52
N GLY A 99 -0.94 -1.13 15.94
CA GLY A 99 -0.66 -0.59 17.27
C GLY A 99 0.84 -0.34 17.51
N ILE A 100 1.62 -0.13 16.46
CA ILE A 100 3.06 0.10 16.54
C ILE A 100 3.30 1.61 16.65
N ALA A 101 3.88 2.06 17.77
CA ALA A 101 4.24 3.45 17.96
C ALA A 101 5.41 3.85 17.05
N VAL A 102 5.25 4.97 16.33
CA VAL A 102 6.30 5.51 15.45
C VAL A 102 6.78 6.85 16.00
N GLU A 103 8.06 6.94 16.33
CA GLU A 103 8.71 8.23 16.64
C GLU A 103 9.31 8.83 15.37
N LEU A 104 8.70 9.91 14.88
CA LEU A 104 9.22 10.67 13.75
C LEU A 104 10.28 11.66 14.25
N THR A 105 11.55 11.35 14.03
CA THR A 105 12.62 12.33 14.22
C THR A 105 12.73 13.21 12.97
N ALA A 106 12.35 14.49 13.09
CA ALA A 106 12.60 15.45 12.02
C ALA A 106 14.12 15.63 11.86
N GLY A 107 14.66 15.24 10.72
CA GLY A 107 16.01 15.59 10.33
C GLY A 107 16.08 17.09 10.09
N LEU A 108 16.46 17.87 11.12
CA LEU A 108 17.01 19.20 10.90
C LEU A 108 18.31 19.01 10.11
N GLN A 109 18.23 19.08 8.79
CA GLN A 109 19.40 19.38 7.99
C GLN A 109 19.70 20.87 8.23
N SER A 110 20.39 21.16 9.34
CA SER A 110 21.10 22.41 9.52
C SER A 110 22.09 22.55 8.37
N THR A 111 21.84 23.52 7.50
CA THR A 111 22.82 24.04 6.54
C THR A 111 23.72 25.03 7.26
#